data_AF-A0A1R3G916-F1
#
_entry.id   AF-A0A1R3G916-F1
#
_cell.length_a   1.000
_cell.length_b   1.000
_cell.length_c   1.000
_cell.angle_alpha   90.00
_cell.angle_beta   90.00
_cell.angle_gamma   90.00
#
_symmetry.space_group_name_H-M   'P 1'
#
loop_
_entity.id
_entity.type
_entity.pdbx_description
1 polymer ?
#
loop_
_entity_poly.entity_id
_entity_poly.type
_entity_poly.pdbx_seq_one_letter_code
_entity_poly.pdbx_strand_id
1 'polypeptide(L)'
;MHTGRKLQQESIDVEENVSTNCGLINTGDHENDFNGIGVENFLKGKVIFITGATGFFGKVVVEKILRTIPAVSKIYVLIRAKDKQATNQRLKKEIVDIELFKCIRKMYGEHYEAFMMNKLVPVVGNVCESDLGLESNLAMAIMQDVQIILNSAGETSFDQRYDVGLKINAMGPYNLLAFAKKCKKLELFLHVSSNDDIKDETFSSQNSGRFHPTVSFVENEMKLALDYVRKTIKDDKVDHNMRELGLKRAKKFGWLNTYSLTKAIGEMLIEENRGEIPIVIARASGILSTYKEPFPGWIEGI
;
A
#
# COMPACT_ATOMS: atom_id res chain seq x y z
N MET A 1 36.07 43.30 33.21
CA MET A 1 35.79 44.57 32.49
C MET A 1 35.82 44.29 31.00
N HIS A 2 34.82 44.81 30.29
CA HIS A 2 34.41 44.48 28.92
C HIS A 2 35.51 44.48 27.86
N THR A 3 35.49 43.47 26.99
CA THR A 3 35.87 43.59 25.58
C THR A 3 34.83 42.87 24.74
N GLY A 4 33.90 43.64 24.18
CA GLY A 4 32.90 43.16 23.22
C GLY A 4 33.49 43.11 21.82
N ARG A 5 33.35 41.96 21.14
CA ARG A 5 33.45 41.87 19.69
C ARG A 5 32.04 41.81 19.12
N LYS A 6 31.62 42.89 18.47
CA LYS A 6 30.52 42.88 17.50
C LYS A 6 31.07 42.28 16.21
N LEU A 7 30.47 41.20 15.73
CA LEU A 7 30.63 40.75 14.35
C LEU A 7 29.42 41.26 13.57
N GLN A 8 29.71 41.99 12.49
CA GLN A 8 28.73 42.49 11.53
C GLN A 8 28.06 41.31 10.83
N GLN A 9 26.74 41.37 10.75
CA GLN A 9 25.91 40.47 9.97
C GLN A 9 25.66 41.19 8.64
N GLU A 10 26.38 40.79 7.58
CA GLU A 10 26.10 41.24 6.22
C GLU A 10 24.90 40.45 5.69
N SER A 11 23.82 41.17 5.45
CA SER A 11 22.62 40.74 4.74
C SER A 11 22.93 40.62 3.25
N ILE A 12 22.79 39.41 2.70
CA ILE A 12 22.78 39.17 1.26
C ILE A 12 21.32 39.13 0.83
N ASP A 13 20.85 40.23 0.26
CA ASP A 13 19.59 40.27 -0.47
C ASP A 13 19.77 39.55 -1.81
N VAL A 14 19.07 38.42 -1.99
CA VAL A 14 18.92 37.78 -3.31
C VAL A 14 17.54 38.15 -3.83
N GLU A 15 17.49 39.18 -4.67
CA GLU A 15 16.33 39.49 -5.50
C GLU A 15 16.16 38.39 -6.56
N GLU A 16 15.21 37.47 -6.37
CA GLU A 16 14.74 36.60 -7.45
C GLU A 16 13.69 37.33 -8.30
N ASN A 17 14.14 37.83 -9.45
CA ASN A 17 13.28 38.26 -10.54
C ASN A 17 12.49 37.08 -11.12
N VAL A 18 11.26 36.89 -10.66
CA VAL A 18 10.29 35.98 -11.30
C VAL A 18 9.74 36.65 -12.55
N SER A 19 10.38 36.41 -13.69
CA SER A 19 9.77 36.67 -14.99
C SER A 19 8.86 35.49 -15.37
N THR A 20 7.56 35.79 -15.44
CA THR A 20 6.53 34.95 -16.03
C THR A 20 6.75 34.86 -17.54
N ASN A 21 7.02 33.67 -18.07
CA ASN A 21 6.76 33.38 -19.47
C ASN A 21 6.53 31.88 -19.68
N CYS A 22 5.27 31.45 -19.55
CA CYS A 22 4.84 30.13 -20.01
C CYS A 22 4.47 30.26 -21.49
N GLY A 23 5.49 30.25 -22.34
CA GLY A 23 5.32 30.22 -23.79
C GLY A 23 5.22 28.78 -24.27
N LEU A 24 4.12 28.47 -24.95
CA LEU A 24 4.01 27.29 -25.81
C LEU A 24 5.05 27.43 -26.93
N ILE A 25 6.13 26.66 -26.86
CA ILE A 25 7.09 26.53 -27.95
C ILE A 25 6.80 25.22 -28.67
N ASN A 26 6.26 25.36 -29.87
CA ASN A 26 6.16 24.31 -30.86
C ASN A 26 7.48 24.35 -31.67
N THR A 27 8.34 23.36 -31.50
CA THR A 27 9.51 23.14 -32.37
C THR A 27 9.49 21.70 -32.83
N GLY A 28 9.26 21.53 -34.13
CA GLY A 28 9.33 20.25 -34.81
C GLY A 28 10.73 19.65 -34.82
N ASP A 29 10.72 18.33 -34.99
CA ASP A 29 11.77 17.44 -35.44
C ASP A 29 13.05 17.39 -34.59
N HIS A 30 12.96 16.60 -33.52
CA HIS A 30 13.78 15.39 -33.33
C HIS A 30 13.12 14.58 -32.19
N GLU A 31 12.23 13.64 -32.55
CA GLU A 31 11.71 12.62 -31.62
C GLU A 31 12.88 11.71 -31.20
N ASN A 32 13.62 12.15 -30.19
CA ASN A 32 14.41 11.24 -29.38
C ASN A 32 13.40 10.34 -28.65
N ASP A 33 13.33 9.11 -29.12
CA ASP A 33 12.57 7.99 -28.60
C ASP A 33 13.04 7.64 -27.17
N PHE A 34 12.78 8.52 -26.20
CA PHE A 34 12.81 8.20 -24.78
C PHE A 34 11.43 7.68 -24.36
N ASN A 35 10.86 6.78 -25.16
CA ASN A 35 9.90 5.83 -24.61
C ASN A 35 10.69 5.03 -23.56
N GLY A 36 10.56 5.37 -22.27
CA GLY A 36 11.24 4.68 -21.18
C GLY A 36 10.90 3.18 -21.14
N ILE A 37 10.96 2.51 -19.99
CA ILE A 37 10.65 1.06 -19.93
C ILE A 37 9.17 0.68 -20.23
N GLY A 38 8.36 1.62 -20.76
CA GLY A 38 7.01 1.37 -21.26
C GLY A 38 5.89 1.45 -20.21
N VAL A 39 6.17 1.86 -18.97
CA VAL A 39 5.17 1.91 -17.88
C VAL A 39 3.97 2.79 -18.23
N GLU A 40 4.20 3.96 -18.83
CA GLU A 40 3.12 4.89 -19.20
C GLU A 40 2.20 4.29 -20.26
N ASN A 41 2.80 3.68 -21.30
CA ASN A 41 2.07 2.99 -22.35
C ASN A 41 1.32 1.76 -21.81
N PHE A 42 1.92 1.02 -20.88
CA PHE A 42 1.28 -0.13 -20.24
C PHE A 42 0.06 0.28 -19.40
N LEU A 43 0.13 1.37 -18.64
CA LEU A 43 -0.95 1.81 -17.76
C LEU A 43 -2.07 2.60 -18.48
N LYS A 44 -1.81 3.07 -19.70
CA LYS A 44 -2.81 3.78 -20.52
C LYS A 44 -4.06 2.92 -20.74
N GLY A 45 -5.22 3.50 -20.42
CA GLY A 45 -6.52 2.84 -20.57
C GLY A 45 -6.79 1.69 -19.59
N LYS A 46 -5.87 1.36 -18.68
CA LYS A 46 -6.05 0.25 -17.73
C LYS A 46 -7.07 0.59 -16.66
N VAL A 47 -7.78 -0.44 -16.22
CA VAL A 47 -8.60 -0.44 -15.00
C VAL A 47 -7.80 -1.08 -13.88
N ILE A 48 -7.55 -0.32 -12.82
CA ILE A 48 -6.73 -0.73 -11.68
C ILE A 48 -7.63 -0.97 -10.47
N PHE A 49 -7.34 -1.99 -9.68
CA PHE A 49 -7.92 -2.18 -8.35
C PHE A 49 -6.83 -2.13 -7.29
N ILE A 50 -6.95 -1.18 -6.36
CA ILE A 50 -5.94 -0.92 -5.33
C ILE A 50 -6.52 -1.18 -3.94
N THR A 51 -5.81 -1.98 -3.16
CA THR A 51 -6.02 -2.10 -1.71
C THR A 51 -4.96 -1.30 -0.96
N GLY A 52 -5.32 -0.72 0.19
CA GLY A 52 -4.38 0.09 0.98
C GLY A 52 -4.08 1.47 0.38
N ALA A 53 -4.89 1.94 -0.58
CA ALA A 53 -4.69 3.25 -1.21
C ALA A 53 -4.81 4.44 -0.24
N THR A 54 -5.51 4.25 0.89
CA THR A 54 -5.62 5.24 1.95
C THR A 54 -4.44 5.23 2.92
N GLY A 55 -3.50 4.30 2.78
CA GLY A 55 -2.26 4.27 3.54
C GLY A 55 -1.18 5.15 2.90
N PHE A 56 -0.13 5.47 3.66
CA PHE A 56 0.96 6.36 3.25
C PHE A 56 1.51 6.04 1.85
N PHE A 57 1.97 4.81 1.61
CA PHE A 57 2.50 4.39 0.31
C PHE A 57 1.44 4.36 -0.80
N GLY A 58 0.25 3.84 -0.51
CA GLY A 58 -0.84 3.73 -1.48
C GLY A 58 -1.26 5.09 -2.05
N LYS A 59 -1.27 6.13 -1.22
CA LYS A 59 -1.54 7.52 -1.65
C LYS A 59 -0.51 8.01 -2.66
N VAL A 60 0.78 7.77 -2.41
CA VAL A 60 1.87 8.15 -3.33
C VAL A 60 1.73 7.45 -4.67
N VAL A 61 1.37 6.17 -4.67
CA VAL A 61 1.14 5.42 -5.91
C VAL A 61 -0.04 5.99 -6.69
N VAL A 62 -1.16 6.26 -6.03
CA VAL A 62 -2.34 6.88 -6.67
C VAL A 62 -1.99 8.26 -7.23
N GLU A 63 -1.28 9.10 -6.46
CA GLU A 63 -0.81 10.40 -6.91
C GLU A 63 0.06 10.28 -8.17
N LYS A 64 1.08 9.42 -8.13
CA LYS A 64 2.01 9.24 -9.24
C LYS A 64 1.27 8.81 -10.51
N ILE A 65 0.38 7.81 -10.41
CA ILE A 65 -0.42 7.34 -11.54
C ILE A 65 -1.28 8.47 -12.11
N LEU A 66 -2.04 9.18 -11.27
CA LEU A 66 -2.96 10.22 -11.76
C LEU A 66 -2.25 11.45 -12.30
N ARG A 67 -1.09 11.81 -11.74
CA ARG A 67 -0.29 12.95 -12.20
C ARG A 67 0.43 12.67 -13.51
N THR A 68 1.05 11.50 -13.67
CA THR A 68 1.88 11.22 -14.85
C THR A 68 1.16 10.41 -15.93
N ILE A 69 0.09 9.69 -15.59
CA ILE A 69 -0.65 8.83 -16.52
C ILE A 69 -2.16 9.07 -16.37
N PRO A 70 -2.65 10.30 -16.64
CA PRO A 70 -4.07 10.63 -16.54
C PRO A 70 -4.94 9.83 -17.51
N ALA A 71 -4.33 9.17 -18.51
CA ALA A 71 -5.00 8.29 -19.45
C ALA A 71 -5.34 6.90 -18.90
N VAL A 72 -5.00 6.56 -17.63
CA VAL A 72 -5.59 5.41 -16.94
C VAL A 72 -7.11 5.51 -16.97
N SER A 73 -7.83 4.39 -17.13
CA SER A 73 -9.30 4.45 -17.26
C SER A 73 -9.93 4.88 -15.93
N LYS A 74 -9.78 4.03 -14.90
CA LYS A 74 -10.25 4.26 -13.53
C LYS A 74 -9.46 3.41 -12.55
N ILE A 75 -9.51 3.80 -11.28
CA ILE A 75 -8.91 3.10 -10.15
C ILE A 75 -10.03 2.77 -9.17
N TYR A 76 -10.36 1.50 -9.02
CA TYR A 76 -11.16 1.02 -7.91
C TYR A 76 -10.32 1.08 -6.63
N VAL A 77 -10.85 1.73 -5.60
CA VAL A 77 -10.15 1.95 -4.33
C VAL A 77 -10.88 1.20 -3.23
N LEU A 78 -10.32 0.10 -2.74
CA LEU A 78 -10.89 -0.65 -1.62
C LEU A 78 -10.69 0.12 -0.31
N ILE A 79 -11.78 0.49 0.35
CA ILE A 79 -11.80 1.23 1.61
C ILE A 79 -12.67 0.47 2.62
N ARG A 80 -12.10 0.19 3.80
CA ARG A 80 -12.84 -0.39 4.94
C ARG A 80 -13.76 0.65 5.56
N ALA A 81 -15.04 0.63 5.27
CA ALA A 81 -16.01 1.53 5.91
C ALA A 81 -17.36 0.83 6.10
N LYS A 82 -18.25 1.48 6.87
CA LYS A 82 -19.58 0.93 7.18
C LYS A 82 -20.47 0.80 5.94
N ASP A 83 -20.42 1.79 5.06
CA ASP A 83 -21.30 1.92 3.91
C ASP A 83 -20.68 2.80 2.82
N LYS A 84 -21.40 2.96 1.71
CA LYS A 84 -20.96 3.78 0.56
C LYS A 84 -20.77 5.25 0.93
N GLN A 85 -21.57 5.81 1.84
CA GLN A 85 -21.45 7.21 2.24
C GLN A 85 -20.15 7.43 3.03
N ALA A 86 -19.89 6.59 4.04
CA ALA A 86 -18.66 6.62 4.80
C ALA A 86 -17.42 6.37 3.91
N THR A 87 -17.54 5.50 2.91
CA THR A 87 -16.46 5.22 1.94
C THR A 87 -16.12 6.45 1.10
N ASN A 88 -17.13 7.16 0.59
CA ASN A 88 -16.92 8.41 -0.16
C ASN A 88 -16.31 9.51 0.72
N GLN A 89 -16.78 9.65 1.96
CA GLN A 89 -16.21 10.61 2.93
C GLN A 89 -14.73 10.30 3.22
N ARG A 90 -14.39 9.02 3.40
CA ARG A 90 -13.00 8.61 3.59
C ARG A 90 -12.15 8.86 2.35
N LEU A 91 -12.64 8.54 1.14
CA LEU A 91 -11.93 8.85 -0.10
C LEU A 91 -11.63 10.36 -0.19
N LYS A 92 -12.64 11.20 0.08
CA LYS A 92 -12.47 12.66 0.04
C LYS A 92 -11.43 13.13 1.06
N LYS A 93 -11.64 12.79 2.33
CA LYS A 93 -10.78 13.20 3.44
C LYS A 93 -9.34 12.68 3.33
N GLU A 94 -9.17 11.43 2.94
CA GLU A 94 -7.88 10.74 3.01
C GLU A 94 -7.12 10.78 1.67
N ILE A 95 -7.74 11.16 0.55
CA ILE A 95 -7.05 11.20 -0.75
C ILE A 95 -7.29 12.52 -1.47
N VAL A 96 -8.54 12.95 -1.68
CA VAL A 96 -8.83 14.11 -2.53
C VAL A 96 -8.38 15.43 -1.89
N ASP A 97 -8.57 15.56 -0.58
CA ASP A 97 -8.39 16.84 0.10
C ASP A 97 -6.96 17.03 0.63
N ILE A 98 -6.16 15.95 0.70
CA ILE A 98 -4.82 16.00 1.30
C ILE A 98 -3.79 16.73 0.43
N GLU A 99 -2.76 17.26 1.07
CA GLU A 99 -1.73 18.08 0.41
C GLU A 99 -0.96 17.33 -0.69
N LEU A 100 -0.80 16.00 -0.57
CA LEU A 100 -0.08 15.19 -1.56
C LEU A 100 -0.55 15.45 -2.99
N PHE A 101 -1.86 15.67 -3.17
CA PHE A 101 -2.48 15.87 -4.48
C PHE A 101 -2.46 17.33 -4.97
N LYS A 102 -1.75 18.24 -4.30
CA LYS A 102 -1.70 19.67 -4.67
C LYS A 102 -1.17 19.91 -6.08
N CYS A 103 -0.25 19.08 -6.56
CA CYS A 103 0.25 19.17 -7.93
C CYS A 103 -0.86 18.89 -8.94
N ILE A 104 -1.64 17.82 -8.75
CA ILE A 104 -2.82 17.51 -9.58
C ILE A 104 -3.87 18.61 -9.46
N ARG A 105 -4.11 19.14 -8.25
CA ARG A 105 -5.01 20.28 -8.04
C ARG A 105 -4.60 21.51 -8.85
N LYS A 106 -3.30 21.82 -8.90
CA LYS A 106 -2.77 22.91 -9.73
C LYS A 106 -2.94 22.63 -11.24
N MET A 107 -2.77 21.38 -11.69
CA MET A 107 -2.92 21.02 -13.10
C MET A 107 -4.37 21.17 -13.60
N TYR A 108 -5.36 20.80 -12.78
CA TYR A 108 -6.76 20.76 -13.19
C TYR A 108 -7.60 21.94 -12.69
N GLY A 109 -7.09 22.78 -11.78
CA GLY A 109 -7.78 23.97 -11.28
C GLY A 109 -9.17 23.63 -10.74
N GLU A 110 -10.19 24.33 -11.22
CA GLU A 110 -11.60 24.11 -10.85
C GLU A 110 -12.13 22.71 -11.24
N HIS A 111 -11.51 22.04 -12.22
CA HIS A 111 -11.89 20.69 -12.63
C HIS A 111 -11.22 19.58 -11.79
N TYR A 112 -10.42 19.94 -10.77
CA TYR A 112 -9.71 18.97 -9.93
C TYR A 112 -10.64 17.93 -9.29
N GLU A 113 -11.69 18.37 -8.59
CA GLU A 113 -12.60 17.42 -7.93
C GLU A 113 -13.30 16.51 -8.95
N ALA A 114 -13.75 17.07 -10.08
CA ALA A 114 -14.39 16.31 -11.15
C ALA A 114 -13.43 15.26 -11.75
N PHE A 115 -12.17 15.63 -11.99
CA PHE A 115 -11.14 14.71 -12.46
C PHE A 115 -10.90 13.57 -11.46
N MET A 116 -10.71 13.89 -10.18
CA MET A 116 -10.46 12.90 -9.13
C MET A 116 -11.65 11.94 -8.97
N MET A 117 -12.88 12.44 -8.95
CA MET A 117 -14.09 11.61 -8.83
C MET A 117 -14.37 10.76 -10.07
N ASN A 118 -13.96 11.22 -11.25
CA ASN A 118 -14.05 10.42 -12.47
C ASN A 118 -13.01 9.28 -12.50
N LYS A 119 -11.83 9.50 -11.90
CA LYS A 119 -10.74 8.51 -11.90
C LYS A 119 -10.80 7.54 -10.73
N LEU A 120 -11.28 7.96 -9.55
CA LEU A 120 -11.29 7.14 -8.34
C LEU A 120 -12.70 6.64 -8.06
N VAL A 121 -12.87 5.31 -8.08
CA VAL A 121 -14.13 4.65 -7.75
C VAL A 121 -14.00 4.01 -6.36
N PRO A 122 -14.53 4.62 -5.29
CA PRO A 122 -14.43 4.06 -3.96
C PRO A 122 -15.30 2.83 -3.79
N VAL A 123 -14.74 1.79 -3.17
CA VAL A 123 -15.37 0.48 -3.00
C VAL A 123 -15.35 0.10 -1.52
N VAL A 124 -16.53 -0.16 -0.95
CA VAL A 124 -16.65 -0.72 0.41
C VAL A 124 -16.12 -2.14 0.39
N GLY A 125 -15.17 -2.46 1.25
CA GLY A 125 -14.77 -3.85 1.47
C GLY A 125 -13.59 -4.02 2.41
N ASN A 126 -13.22 -5.26 2.64
CA ASN A 126 -12.23 -5.69 3.62
C ASN A 126 -11.47 -6.91 3.11
N VAL A 127 -10.15 -6.81 3.03
CA VAL A 127 -9.27 -7.91 2.56
C VAL A 127 -9.37 -9.17 3.42
N CYS A 128 -9.87 -9.06 4.66
CA CYS A 128 -10.04 -10.21 5.56
C CYS A 128 -11.27 -11.07 5.22
N GLU A 129 -12.13 -10.62 4.32
CA GLU A 129 -13.42 -11.25 4.03
C GLU A 129 -13.41 -12.00 2.69
N SER A 130 -14.30 -12.98 2.55
CA SER A 130 -14.54 -13.66 1.29
C SER A 130 -14.98 -12.65 0.23
N ASP A 131 -14.44 -12.78 -0.98
CA ASP A 131 -14.64 -11.81 -2.08
C ASP A 131 -14.42 -10.36 -1.63
N LEU A 132 -13.53 -10.17 -0.64
CA LEU A 132 -13.13 -8.89 -0.08
C LEU A 132 -14.29 -8.11 0.56
N GLY A 133 -15.38 -8.78 0.96
CA GLY A 133 -16.57 -8.14 1.52
C GLY A 133 -17.33 -7.27 0.52
N LEU A 134 -17.10 -7.49 -0.78
CA LEU A 134 -17.74 -6.73 -1.85
C LEU A 134 -19.20 -7.15 -2.03
N GLU A 135 -20.06 -6.19 -2.36
CA GLU A 135 -21.39 -6.48 -2.86
C GLU A 135 -21.30 -7.24 -4.20
N SER A 136 -22.14 -8.26 -4.39
CA SER A 136 -21.98 -9.23 -5.47
C SER A 136 -21.97 -8.62 -6.87
N ASN A 137 -22.85 -7.66 -7.17
CA ASN A 137 -22.88 -7.03 -8.49
C ASN A 137 -21.63 -6.19 -8.74
N LEU A 138 -21.18 -5.44 -7.73
CA LEU A 138 -19.93 -4.69 -7.83
C LEU A 138 -18.72 -5.61 -7.98
N ALA A 139 -18.66 -6.72 -7.23
CA ALA A 139 -17.61 -7.72 -7.34
C ALA A 139 -17.52 -8.27 -8.77
N MET A 140 -18.66 -8.67 -9.37
CA MET A 140 -18.72 -9.14 -10.76
C MET A 140 -18.25 -8.09 -11.76
N ALA A 141 -18.66 -6.83 -11.59
CA ALA A 141 -18.22 -5.74 -12.47
C ALA A 141 -16.69 -5.53 -12.39
N ILE A 142 -16.12 -5.57 -11.19
CA ILE A 142 -14.66 -5.46 -10.99
C ILE A 142 -13.94 -6.66 -11.62
N MET A 143 -14.43 -7.88 -11.43
CA MET A 143 -13.87 -9.10 -12.03
C MET A 143 -13.87 -9.07 -13.56
N GLN A 144 -14.83 -8.39 -14.18
CA GLN A 144 -14.95 -8.34 -15.64
C GLN A 144 -13.97 -7.36 -16.30
N ASP A 145 -13.56 -6.30 -15.59
CA ASP A 145 -12.84 -5.17 -16.19
C ASP A 145 -11.43 -4.93 -15.66
N VAL A 146 -11.13 -5.34 -14.42
CA VAL A 146 -9.82 -5.09 -13.82
C VAL A 146 -8.71 -5.82 -14.58
N GLN A 147 -7.66 -5.06 -14.88
CA GLN A 147 -6.45 -5.54 -15.55
C GLN A 147 -5.25 -5.53 -14.61
N ILE A 148 -5.25 -4.67 -13.59
CA ILE A 148 -4.14 -4.57 -12.64
C ILE A 148 -4.70 -4.58 -11.22
N ILE A 149 -4.20 -5.48 -10.39
CA ILE A 149 -4.44 -5.47 -8.95
C ILE A 149 -3.16 -5.02 -8.25
N LEU A 150 -3.24 -3.98 -7.44
CA LEU A 150 -2.15 -3.53 -6.57
C LEU A 150 -2.54 -3.73 -5.12
N ASN A 151 -1.86 -4.67 -4.47
CA ASN A 151 -2.05 -4.97 -3.07
C ASN A 151 -1.02 -4.25 -2.20
N SER A 152 -1.42 -3.15 -1.57
CA SER A 152 -0.64 -2.46 -0.54
C SER A 152 -1.32 -2.48 0.84
N ALA A 153 -2.46 -3.16 0.98
CA ALA A 153 -3.10 -3.30 2.29
C ALA A 153 -2.24 -4.15 3.22
N GLY A 154 -2.05 -3.66 4.45
CA GLY A 154 -1.31 -4.33 5.50
C GLY A 154 -1.51 -3.62 6.83
N GLU A 155 -1.30 -4.36 7.91
CA GLU A 155 -1.04 -3.80 9.23
C GLU A 155 0.48 -3.69 9.38
N THR A 156 0.97 -2.46 9.54
CA THR A 156 2.39 -2.13 9.51
C THR A 156 2.99 -1.94 10.91
N SER A 157 2.18 -2.06 11.97
CA SER A 157 2.70 -2.01 13.33
C SER A 157 3.59 -3.23 13.64
N PHE A 158 4.84 -2.99 14.02
CA PHE A 158 5.78 -4.03 14.44
C PHE A 158 5.34 -4.75 15.74
N ASP A 159 4.52 -4.07 16.55
CA ASP A 159 3.97 -4.59 17.81
C ASP A 159 2.50 -5.02 17.64
N GLN A 160 2.02 -5.30 16.43
CA GLN A 160 0.62 -5.67 16.21
C GLN A 160 0.20 -6.96 16.95
N ARG A 161 -1.09 -7.03 17.29
CA ARG A 161 -1.71 -8.28 17.77
C ARG A 161 -1.56 -9.39 16.73
N TYR A 162 -1.24 -10.60 17.20
CA TYR A 162 -0.98 -11.72 16.31
C TYR A 162 -2.17 -12.12 15.42
N ASP A 163 -3.38 -12.11 15.95
CA ASP A 163 -4.61 -12.43 15.19
C ASP A 163 -4.88 -11.41 14.09
N VAL A 164 -4.62 -10.13 14.36
CA VAL A 164 -4.75 -9.04 13.39
C VAL A 164 -3.73 -9.22 12.26
N GLY A 165 -2.47 -9.49 12.59
CA GLY A 165 -1.42 -9.74 11.61
C GLY A 165 -1.70 -10.95 10.72
N LEU A 166 -2.14 -12.07 11.30
CA LEU A 166 -2.55 -13.25 10.52
C LEU A 166 -3.74 -12.94 9.58
N LYS A 167 -4.73 -12.19 10.03
CA LYS A 167 -5.90 -11.85 9.21
C LYS A 167 -5.54 -10.91 8.06
N ILE A 168 -4.82 -9.84 8.36
CA ILE A 168 -4.57 -8.77 7.37
C ILE A 168 -3.37 -9.10 6.50
N ASN A 169 -2.22 -9.45 7.09
CA ASN A 169 -0.96 -9.60 6.36
C ASN A 169 -0.78 -10.98 5.74
N ALA A 170 -1.37 -12.04 6.32
CA ALA A 170 -1.32 -13.38 5.74
C ALA A 170 -2.57 -13.72 4.91
N MET A 171 -3.76 -13.72 5.54
CA MET A 171 -4.99 -14.08 4.83
C MET A 171 -5.47 -13.00 3.85
N GLY A 172 -5.19 -11.72 4.10
CA GLY A 172 -5.57 -10.63 3.20
C GLY A 172 -5.02 -10.79 1.77
N PRO A 173 -3.70 -10.96 1.59
CA PRO A 173 -3.12 -11.26 0.28
C PRO A 173 -3.67 -12.54 -0.36
N TYR A 174 -3.89 -13.60 0.43
CA TYR A 174 -4.49 -14.84 -0.06
C TYR A 174 -5.93 -14.63 -0.59
N ASN A 175 -6.78 -13.93 0.16
CA ASN A 175 -8.15 -13.62 -0.25
C ASN A 175 -8.18 -12.76 -1.51
N LEU A 176 -7.27 -11.78 -1.61
CA LEU A 176 -7.15 -10.94 -2.80
C LEU A 176 -6.64 -11.72 -4.02
N LEU A 177 -5.72 -12.67 -3.84
CA LEU A 177 -5.30 -13.58 -4.89
C LEU A 177 -6.46 -14.50 -5.34
N ALA A 178 -7.26 -15.01 -4.39
CA ALA A 178 -8.45 -15.80 -4.70
C ALA A 178 -9.49 -14.98 -5.50
N PHE A 179 -9.64 -13.69 -5.20
CA PHE A 179 -10.44 -12.76 -6.01
C PHE A 179 -9.82 -12.54 -7.39
N ALA A 180 -8.51 -12.31 -7.46
CA ALA A 180 -7.76 -12.07 -8.69
C ALA A 180 -7.90 -13.22 -9.70
N LYS A 181 -7.93 -14.47 -9.23
CA LYS A 181 -8.16 -15.66 -10.08
C LYS A 181 -9.52 -15.66 -10.78
N LYS A 182 -10.48 -14.86 -10.31
CA LYS A 182 -11.81 -14.72 -10.92
C LYS A 182 -11.84 -13.60 -11.97
N CYS A 183 -10.82 -12.74 -12.00
CA CYS A 183 -10.73 -11.60 -12.93
C CYS A 183 -10.40 -12.07 -14.36
N LYS A 184 -11.20 -11.62 -15.33
CA LYS A 184 -11.13 -12.12 -16.72
C LYS A 184 -10.05 -11.47 -17.58
N LYS A 185 -9.62 -10.27 -17.22
CA LYS A 185 -8.67 -9.45 -17.99
C LYS A 185 -7.40 -9.14 -17.21
N LEU A 186 -7.12 -9.89 -16.13
CA LEU A 186 -5.99 -9.61 -15.25
C LEU A 186 -4.67 -9.79 -16.00
N GLU A 187 -3.87 -8.73 -16.06
CA GLU A 187 -2.55 -8.70 -16.69
C GLU A 187 -1.43 -8.60 -15.65
N LEU A 188 -1.71 -8.06 -14.46
CA LEU A 188 -0.72 -7.92 -13.38
C LEU A 188 -1.36 -7.95 -11.99
N PHE A 189 -0.81 -8.77 -11.11
CA PHE A 189 -1.02 -8.72 -9.67
C PHE A 189 0.27 -8.27 -8.98
N LEU A 190 0.31 -7.04 -8.49
CA LEU A 190 1.44 -6.48 -7.76
C LEU A 190 1.17 -6.57 -6.26
N HIS A 191 2.01 -7.27 -5.52
CA HIS A 191 1.98 -7.33 -4.06
C HIS A 191 3.14 -6.55 -3.44
N VAL A 192 2.84 -5.61 -2.55
CA VAL A 192 3.83 -4.93 -1.72
C VAL A 192 4.10 -5.77 -0.47
N SER A 193 5.28 -6.37 -0.41
CA SER A 193 5.81 -7.13 0.72
C SER A 193 6.85 -6.30 1.49
N SER A 194 7.50 -6.87 2.50
CA SER A 194 8.58 -6.22 3.26
C SER A 194 9.91 -6.95 3.05
N ASN A 195 11.01 -6.20 3.06
CA ASN A 195 12.39 -6.73 3.13
C ASN A 195 12.84 -7.00 4.57
N ASP A 196 11.96 -6.88 5.58
CA ASP A 196 12.28 -7.17 6.98
C ASP A 196 12.45 -8.68 7.29
N ASP A 197 12.86 -9.46 6.30
CA ASP A 197 13.14 -10.91 6.32
C ASP A 197 14.52 -11.21 6.92
N ILE A 198 14.91 -10.53 7.99
CA ILE A 198 16.09 -10.95 8.76
C ILE A 198 15.66 -12.18 9.56
N LYS A 199 15.88 -13.35 8.97
CA LYS A 199 15.86 -14.59 9.73
C LYS A 199 17.03 -14.56 10.69
N ASP A 200 16.79 -14.88 11.96
CA ASP A 200 17.86 -15.02 12.92
C ASP A 200 18.85 -16.10 12.39
N GLU A 201 20.06 -15.69 12.02
CA GLU A 201 21.08 -16.57 11.42
C GLU A 201 21.42 -17.73 12.36
N THR A 202 21.24 -17.56 13.68
CA THR A 202 21.44 -18.63 14.66
C THR A 202 20.40 -19.75 14.56
N PHE A 203 19.19 -19.47 14.05
CA PHE A 203 18.11 -20.44 13.88
C PHE A 203 18.23 -21.27 12.60
N SER A 204 18.92 -20.75 11.58
CA SER A 204 19.09 -21.43 10.28
C SER A 204 19.93 -22.72 10.38
N SER A 205 20.64 -22.92 11.48
CA SER A 205 21.48 -24.09 11.74
C SER A 205 20.71 -25.31 12.29
N GLN A 206 19.54 -25.13 12.93
CA GLN A 206 18.89 -26.22 13.69
C GLN A 206 17.57 -26.76 13.12
N ASN A 207 16.94 -26.09 12.14
CA ASN A 207 15.70 -26.57 11.51
C ASN A 207 15.82 -26.59 9.99
N SER A 208 16.30 -27.70 9.45
CA SER A 208 16.44 -27.97 8.00
C SER A 208 15.10 -28.24 7.28
N GLY A 209 13.96 -28.13 7.97
CA GLY A 209 12.64 -28.14 7.35
C GLY A 209 12.29 -26.77 6.78
N ARG A 210 12.03 -26.67 5.47
CA ARG A 210 11.52 -25.43 4.87
C ARG A 210 10.17 -25.10 5.51
N PHE A 211 10.11 -24.02 6.31
CA PHE A 211 8.84 -23.47 6.78
C PHE A 211 8.00 -23.06 5.56
N HIS A 212 6.90 -23.78 5.33
CA HIS A 212 6.02 -23.59 4.18
C HIS A 212 4.56 -23.53 4.65
N PRO A 213 4.05 -22.33 5.00
CA PRO A 213 2.73 -22.18 5.57
C PRO A 213 1.64 -22.39 4.50
N THR A 214 0.65 -23.21 4.82
CA THR A 214 -0.59 -23.37 4.05
C THR A 214 -1.70 -22.51 4.65
N VAL A 215 -2.85 -22.42 3.97
CA VAL A 215 -4.06 -21.81 4.53
C VAL A 215 -4.44 -22.50 5.86
N SER A 216 -4.40 -23.84 5.90
CA SER A 216 -4.68 -24.61 7.11
C SER A 216 -3.69 -24.34 8.24
N PHE A 217 -2.42 -24.04 7.94
CA PHE A 217 -1.48 -23.57 8.95
C PHE A 217 -1.96 -22.26 9.59
N VAL A 218 -2.37 -21.28 8.78
CA VAL A 218 -2.85 -19.99 9.29
C VAL A 218 -4.14 -20.14 10.10
N GLU A 219 -5.07 -20.99 9.66
CA GLU A 219 -6.29 -21.33 10.41
C GLU A 219 -5.97 -21.95 11.78
N ASN A 220 -4.99 -22.86 11.83
CA ASN A 220 -4.53 -23.47 13.08
C ASN A 220 -3.87 -22.44 14.01
N GLU A 221 -3.06 -21.52 13.47
CA GLU A 221 -2.46 -20.44 14.26
C GLU A 221 -3.50 -19.44 14.76
N MET A 222 -4.55 -19.16 13.99
CA MET A 222 -5.70 -18.36 14.44
C MET A 222 -6.46 -19.07 15.56
N LYS A 223 -6.70 -20.37 15.45
CA LYS A 223 -7.31 -21.17 16.52
C LYS A 223 -6.46 -21.16 17.79
N LEU A 224 -5.14 -21.32 17.64
CA LEU A 224 -4.19 -21.23 18.75
C LEU A 224 -4.26 -19.87 19.42
N ALA A 225 -4.29 -18.77 18.64
CA ALA A 225 -4.45 -17.42 19.16
C ALA A 225 -5.75 -17.26 19.96
N LEU A 226 -6.87 -17.74 19.44
CA LEU A 226 -8.17 -17.70 20.13
C LEU A 226 -8.16 -18.51 21.43
N ASP A 227 -7.58 -19.71 21.41
CA ASP A 227 -7.49 -20.56 22.59
C ASP A 227 -6.53 -20.00 23.64
N TYR A 228 -5.46 -19.31 23.22
CA TYR A 228 -4.56 -18.58 24.11
C TYR A 228 -5.31 -17.47 24.83
N VAL A 229 -6.05 -16.63 24.10
CA VAL A 229 -6.91 -15.58 24.67
C VAL A 229 -7.90 -16.20 25.66
N ARG A 230 -8.58 -17.28 25.27
CA ARG A 230 -9.58 -17.97 26.12
C ARG A 230 -9.02 -18.43 27.46
N LYS A 231 -7.80 -18.97 27.47
CA LYS A 231 -7.12 -19.41 28.71
C LYS A 231 -6.68 -18.23 29.59
N THR A 232 -6.48 -17.06 28.99
CA THR A 232 -6.10 -15.81 29.69
C THR A 232 -7.28 -14.87 30.00
N ILE A 233 -8.54 -15.28 29.77
CA ILE A 233 -9.78 -14.47 29.91
C ILE A 233 -9.95 -13.78 31.27
N LYS A 234 -9.24 -14.23 32.31
CA LYS A 234 -9.30 -13.60 33.65
C LYS A 234 -8.54 -12.25 33.75
N ASP A 235 -7.89 -11.79 32.68
CA ASP A 235 -7.03 -10.60 32.69
C ASP A 235 -7.51 -9.58 31.64
N ASP A 236 -7.63 -8.30 32.02
CA ASP A 236 -7.97 -7.17 31.14
C ASP A 236 -6.88 -6.88 30.07
N LYS A 237 -5.92 -7.79 29.89
CA LYS A 237 -4.68 -7.66 29.12
C LYS A 237 -4.68 -8.48 27.82
N VAL A 238 -5.84 -8.75 27.24
CA VAL A 238 -5.98 -9.53 25.99
C VAL A 238 -5.08 -8.97 24.87
N ASP A 239 -5.02 -7.64 24.71
CA ASP A 239 -4.17 -7.00 23.70
C ASP A 239 -2.68 -7.31 23.92
N HIS A 240 -2.17 -7.08 25.14
CA HIS A 240 -0.79 -7.37 25.51
C HIS A 240 -0.42 -8.84 25.29
N ASN A 241 -1.29 -9.75 25.75
CA ASN A 241 -1.10 -11.20 25.60
C ASN A 241 -1.02 -11.62 24.12
N MET A 242 -1.80 -10.97 23.25
CA MET A 242 -1.79 -11.23 21.80
C MET A 242 -0.54 -10.73 21.10
N ARG A 243 0.04 -9.62 21.56
CA ARG A 243 1.32 -9.10 21.07
C ARG A 243 2.47 -10.00 21.51
N GLU A 244 2.48 -10.38 22.78
CA GLU A 244 3.48 -11.30 23.34
C GLU A 244 3.44 -12.67 22.65
N LEU A 245 2.24 -13.21 22.39
CA LEU A 245 2.08 -14.43 21.61
C LEU A 245 2.69 -14.27 20.21
N GLY A 246 2.39 -13.18 19.51
CA GLY A 246 2.94 -12.91 18.17
C GLY A 246 4.46 -12.92 18.15
N LEU A 247 5.11 -12.28 19.13
CA LEU A 247 6.57 -12.27 19.27
C LEU A 247 7.12 -13.68 19.56
N LYS A 248 6.46 -14.46 20.43
CA LYS A 248 6.82 -15.86 20.69
C LYS A 248 6.74 -16.70 19.43
N ARG A 249 5.70 -16.52 18.62
CA ARG A 249 5.53 -17.24 17.34
C ARG A 249 6.56 -16.80 16.31
N ALA A 250 6.82 -15.51 16.16
CA ALA A 250 7.86 -14.98 15.29
C ALA A 250 9.22 -15.62 15.58
N LYS A 251 9.67 -15.55 16.85
CA LYS A 251 10.93 -16.17 17.28
C LYS A 251 10.97 -17.68 17.05
N LYS A 252 9.88 -18.39 17.36
CA LYS A 252 9.77 -19.84 17.13
C LYS A 252 10.03 -20.21 15.66
N PHE A 253 9.56 -19.38 14.74
CA PHE A 253 9.70 -19.63 13.30
C PHE A 253 10.93 -18.95 12.69
N GLY A 254 11.71 -18.20 13.47
CA GLY A 254 12.96 -17.57 13.05
C GLY A 254 12.82 -16.12 12.56
N TRP A 255 11.69 -15.44 12.78
CA TRP A 255 11.49 -14.03 12.46
C TRP A 255 11.65 -13.12 13.68
N LEU A 256 12.15 -11.90 13.47
CA LEU A 256 12.40 -10.94 14.55
C LEU A 256 11.14 -10.46 15.27
N ASN A 257 10.05 -10.27 14.53
CA ASN A 257 8.81 -9.72 15.05
C ASN A 257 7.56 -10.25 14.30
N THR A 258 6.39 -9.97 14.87
CA THR A 258 5.09 -10.40 14.34
C THR A 258 4.81 -9.87 12.94
N TYR A 259 5.24 -8.64 12.64
CA TYR A 259 5.05 -8.03 11.33
C TYR A 259 5.83 -8.77 10.24
N SER A 260 7.14 -8.97 10.41
CA SER A 260 7.97 -9.71 9.47
C SER A 260 7.44 -11.13 9.25
N LEU A 261 7.08 -11.84 10.34
CA LEU A 261 6.49 -13.19 10.23
C LEU A 261 5.22 -13.19 9.36
N THR A 262 4.27 -12.30 9.65
CA THR A 262 2.96 -12.33 8.99
C THR A 262 3.01 -11.85 7.54
N LYS A 263 3.92 -10.92 7.20
CA LYS A 263 4.23 -10.54 5.81
C LYS A 263 4.85 -11.69 5.03
N ALA A 264 5.82 -12.39 5.62
CA ALA A 264 6.42 -13.56 5.00
C ALA A 264 5.41 -14.69 4.77
N ILE A 265 4.51 -14.96 5.73
CA ILE A 265 3.42 -15.93 5.53
C ILE A 265 2.52 -15.50 4.37
N GLY A 266 2.12 -14.22 4.28
CA GLY A 266 1.30 -13.73 3.17
C GLY A 266 1.96 -13.90 1.80
N GLU A 267 3.27 -13.66 1.72
CA GLU A 267 4.06 -13.87 0.52
C GLU A 267 4.12 -15.35 0.13
N MET A 268 4.39 -16.23 1.10
CA MET A 268 4.44 -17.68 0.88
C MET A 268 3.07 -18.24 0.44
N LEU A 269 1.98 -17.73 1.02
CA LEU A 269 0.62 -18.09 0.59
C LEU A 269 0.33 -17.62 -0.84
N ILE A 270 0.82 -16.45 -1.25
CA ILE A 270 0.72 -16.01 -2.63
C ILE A 270 1.46 -16.98 -3.55
N GLU A 271 2.74 -17.27 -3.27
CA GLU A 271 3.57 -18.09 -4.14
C GLU A 271 3.02 -19.52 -4.27
N GLU A 272 2.59 -20.13 -3.17
CA GLU A 272 1.99 -21.47 -3.17
C GLU A 272 0.68 -21.53 -3.96
N ASN A 273 -0.09 -20.44 -3.94
CA ASN A 273 -1.43 -20.43 -4.52
C ASN A 273 -1.53 -19.65 -5.83
N ARG A 274 -0.44 -19.10 -6.39
CA ARG A 274 -0.52 -18.19 -7.55
C ARG A 274 -1.15 -18.82 -8.79
N GLY A 275 -0.87 -20.10 -9.05
CA GLY A 275 -1.21 -20.74 -10.33
C GLY A 275 -0.63 -19.96 -11.51
N GLU A 276 -1.48 -19.60 -12.47
CA GLU A 276 -1.10 -18.89 -13.69
C GLU A 276 -1.14 -17.35 -13.56
N ILE A 277 -1.47 -16.82 -12.37
CA ILE A 277 -1.59 -15.38 -12.18
C ILE A 277 -0.21 -14.72 -12.38
N PRO A 278 -0.11 -13.66 -13.22
CA PRO A 278 1.13 -12.89 -13.38
C PRO A 278 1.37 -12.04 -12.13
N ILE A 279 2.34 -12.43 -11.30
CA ILE A 279 2.62 -11.80 -10.00
C ILE A 279 3.97 -11.08 -10.01
N VAL A 280 3.97 -9.87 -9.45
CA VAL A 280 5.18 -9.16 -9.01
C VAL A 280 5.12 -8.96 -7.51
N ILE A 281 6.19 -9.32 -6.80
CA ILE A 281 6.34 -9.09 -5.36
C ILE A 281 7.39 -8.01 -5.17
N ALA A 282 6.94 -6.82 -4.78
CA ALA A 282 7.80 -5.69 -4.47
C ALA A 282 8.08 -5.67 -2.96
N ARG A 283 9.29 -6.07 -2.55
CA ARG A 283 9.70 -6.05 -1.13
C ARG A 283 10.26 -4.67 -0.79
N ALA A 284 9.50 -3.89 -0.03
CA ALA A 284 9.90 -2.57 0.42
C ALA A 284 10.65 -2.65 1.77
N SER A 285 11.61 -1.77 2.00
CA SER A 285 12.20 -1.54 3.33
C SER A 285 11.44 -0.39 4.03
N GLY A 286 12.14 0.43 4.82
CA GLY A 286 11.55 1.63 5.42
C GLY A 286 11.09 2.62 4.35
N ILE A 287 9.81 3.00 4.40
CA ILE A 287 9.22 4.02 3.53
C ILE A 287 9.34 5.36 4.26
N LEU A 288 10.04 6.31 3.63
CA LEU A 288 10.31 7.65 4.17
C LEU A 288 9.56 8.72 3.36
N SER A 289 9.79 9.97 3.71
CA SER A 289 9.23 11.13 3.01
C SER A 289 9.63 11.15 1.53
N THR A 290 8.82 11.82 0.71
CA THR A 290 9.12 12.01 -0.70
C THR A 290 10.43 12.78 -0.87
N TYR A 291 11.37 12.23 -1.64
CA TYR A 291 12.65 12.90 -1.89
C TYR A 291 12.51 14.07 -2.87
N LYS A 292 11.75 13.88 -3.97
CA LYS A 292 11.61 14.87 -5.05
C LYS A 292 10.19 15.02 -5.56
N GLU A 293 9.53 13.91 -5.89
CA GLU A 293 8.19 13.92 -6.47
C GLU A 293 7.12 13.44 -5.48
N PRO A 294 5.88 13.95 -5.55
CA PRO A 294 5.45 15.09 -6.38
C PRO A 294 6.02 16.44 -5.93
N PHE A 295 6.43 16.52 -4.66
CA PHE A 295 7.22 17.59 -4.07
C PHE A 295 8.01 16.99 -2.90
N PRO A 296 9.17 17.57 -2.53
CA PRO A 296 10.00 17.04 -1.45
C PRO A 296 9.31 17.18 -0.09
N GLY A 297 9.55 16.22 0.80
CA GLY A 297 9.21 16.29 2.22
C GLY A 297 7.78 15.89 2.59
N TRP A 298 6.96 15.40 1.66
CA TRP A 298 5.64 14.88 2.02
C TRP A 298 5.77 13.58 2.80
N ILE A 299 5.08 13.52 3.94
CA ILE A 299 5.05 12.36 4.84
C ILE A 299 3.72 12.32 5.59
N GLU A 300 3.30 11.14 6.00
CA GLU A 300 2.09 10.93 6.80
C GLU A 300 2.36 9.89 7.88
N GLY A 301 1.78 10.09 9.07
CA GLY A 301 1.80 9.11 10.15
C GLY A 301 3.08 9.09 11.00
N ILE A 302 3.79 10.22 11.08
CA ILE A 302 4.79 10.48 12.14
C ILE A 302 4.06 10.91 13.42
#